data_AF-A0AAJ7DUR7-F1
#
_entry.id   AF-A0AAJ7DUR7-F1
#
_cell.length_a   1.000
_cell.length_b   1.000
_cell.length_c   1.000
_cell.angle_alpha   90.00
_cell.angle_beta   90.00
_cell.angle_gamma   90.00
#
_symmetry.space_group_name_H-M   'P 1'
#
loop_
_entity.id
_entity.type
_entity.pdbx_description
1 polymer ?
#
loop_
_entity_poly.entity_id
_entity_poly.type
_entity_poly.pdbx_seq_one_letter_code
_entity_poly.pdbx_strand_id
1 'polypeptide(L)'
;MSLAALEKLHDERPKAIESCVAVAGYSIGELTGLIFSGAMTYEEGLKLVAVRGAAMQQASEISSQGMLFCYCLPSSNVFQICKQAEKWAINIGASHPVCRIAIYLHTQGKIFGGCNEALNYIQKHSAELGLRRVQKLPVSGGFHTILMEPALKAFTQALDKVQLEFPNTSVYSNYNGNIYSFNQKLNRKYLIKQIISPVKWEQIIQKIFNRPIDLDFPRTFDIASHGTMKTILQMINAKAAQKCYVY
;
A
#
# COMPACT_ATOMS: atom_id res chain seq x y z
N MET A 1 -6.14 15.51 -5.85
CA MET A 1 -6.63 14.67 -6.98
C MET A 1 -7.68 13.67 -6.53
N SER A 2 -7.43 12.81 -5.52
CA SER A 2 -8.43 11.84 -5.04
C SER A 2 -9.72 12.47 -4.49
N LEU A 3 -9.62 13.56 -3.73
CA LEU A 3 -10.80 14.23 -3.18
C LEU A 3 -11.66 14.91 -4.24
N ALA A 4 -11.04 15.55 -5.24
CA ALA A 4 -11.77 16.12 -6.38
C ALA A 4 -12.51 15.03 -7.18
N ALA A 5 -11.91 13.84 -7.33
CA ALA A 5 -12.59 12.69 -7.94
C ALA A 5 -13.73 12.15 -7.05
N LEU A 6 -13.61 12.22 -5.73
CA LEU A 6 -14.70 11.90 -4.79
C LEU A 6 -15.84 12.92 -4.87
N GLU A 7 -15.54 14.21 -4.96
CA GLU A 7 -16.53 15.28 -5.15
C GLU A 7 -17.29 15.07 -6.46
N LYS A 8 -16.57 14.82 -7.56
CA LYS A 8 -17.20 14.45 -8.83
C LYS A 8 -18.10 13.21 -8.71
N LEU A 9 -17.66 12.18 -7.99
CA LEU A 9 -18.48 10.99 -7.75
C LEU A 9 -19.71 11.31 -6.91
N HIS A 10 -19.58 12.19 -5.91
CA HIS A 10 -20.69 12.64 -5.08
C HIS A 10 -21.74 13.38 -5.91
N ASP A 11 -21.30 14.28 -6.80
CA ASP A 11 -22.19 15.05 -7.68
C ASP A 11 -22.89 14.16 -8.72
N GLU A 12 -22.14 13.26 -9.37
CA GLU A 12 -22.71 12.39 -10.42
C GLU A 12 -23.52 11.21 -9.86
N ARG A 13 -23.14 10.70 -8.68
CA ARG A 13 -23.65 9.45 -8.09
C ARG A 13 -23.69 9.51 -6.57
N PRO A 14 -24.52 10.36 -5.95
CA PRO A 14 -24.58 10.53 -4.49
C PRO A 14 -24.88 9.21 -3.77
N LYS A 15 -25.75 8.36 -4.34
CA LYS A 15 -26.06 7.02 -3.81
C LYS A 15 -24.84 6.11 -3.68
N ALA A 16 -23.81 6.27 -4.52
CA ALA A 16 -22.59 5.46 -4.42
C ALA A 16 -21.79 5.80 -3.16
N ILE A 17 -21.85 7.06 -2.72
CA ILE A 17 -21.25 7.54 -1.47
C ILE A 17 -22.07 7.06 -0.28
N GLU A 18 -23.39 7.31 -0.31
CA GLU A 18 -24.33 6.96 0.77
C GLU A 18 -24.39 5.45 1.05
N SER A 19 -24.30 4.62 0.00
CA SER A 19 -24.34 3.16 0.12
C SER A 19 -22.95 2.52 0.19
N CYS A 20 -21.89 3.30 0.45
CA CYS A 20 -20.54 2.76 0.48
C CYS A 20 -20.35 1.90 1.74
N VAL A 21 -20.03 0.62 1.54
CA VAL A 21 -19.85 -0.35 2.64
C VAL A 21 -18.38 -0.65 2.96
N ALA A 22 -17.47 -0.38 2.03
CA ALA A 22 -16.05 -0.70 2.16
C ALA A 22 -15.18 0.28 1.39
N VAL A 23 -14.05 0.65 2.01
CA VAL A 23 -13.06 1.59 1.48
C VAL A 23 -11.67 0.98 1.66
N ALA A 24 -10.90 0.94 0.59
CA ALA A 24 -9.49 0.58 0.62
C ALA A 24 -8.69 1.63 -0.14
N GLY A 25 -7.74 2.25 0.55
CA GLY A 25 -6.81 3.20 -0.05
C GLY A 25 -5.41 2.60 -0.11
N TYR A 26 -4.76 2.65 -1.27
CA TYR A 26 -3.44 2.07 -1.47
C TYR A 26 -2.34 2.96 -0.88
N SER A 27 -1.57 2.44 0.09
CA SER A 27 -0.50 3.18 0.78
C SER A 27 -0.96 4.53 1.34
N ILE A 28 -0.55 5.66 0.76
CA ILE A 28 -0.97 7.00 1.17
C ILE A 28 -2.49 7.20 1.03
N GLY A 29 -3.12 6.48 0.09
CA GLY A 29 -4.57 6.51 -0.10
C GLY A 29 -5.36 6.04 1.11
N GLU A 30 -4.76 5.30 2.06
CA GLU A 30 -5.41 4.94 3.33
C GLU A 30 -5.86 6.17 4.11
N LEU A 31 -5.05 7.23 4.09
CA LEU A 31 -5.41 8.50 4.72
C LEU A 31 -6.60 9.15 4.01
N THR A 32 -6.65 9.12 2.68
CA THR A 32 -7.84 9.55 1.92
C THR A 32 -9.07 8.73 2.28
N GLY A 33 -8.93 7.41 2.44
CA GLY A 33 -10.04 6.55 2.86
C GLY A 33 -10.55 6.87 4.26
N LEU A 34 -9.65 7.21 5.19
CA LEU A 34 -10.01 7.65 6.54
C LEU A 34 -10.75 8.99 6.52
N ILE A 35 -10.28 9.97 5.73
CA ILE A 35 -10.98 11.24 5.52
C ILE A 35 -12.39 10.99 4.96
N PHE A 36 -12.49 10.21 3.89
CA PHE A 36 -13.77 9.87 3.26
C PHE A 36 -14.76 9.22 4.23
N SER A 37 -14.27 8.34 5.10
CA SER A 37 -15.10 7.66 6.10
C SER A 37 -15.51 8.51 7.30
N GLY A 38 -15.05 9.77 7.38
CA GLY A 38 -15.27 10.66 8.52
C GLY A 38 -14.38 10.35 9.74
N ALA A 39 -13.39 9.47 9.60
CA ALA A 39 -12.48 9.09 10.69
C ALA A 39 -11.44 10.19 11.01
N MET A 40 -11.24 11.14 10.10
CA MET A 40 -10.40 12.32 10.32
C MET A 40 -10.87 13.46 9.43
N THR A 41 -10.59 14.70 9.83
CA THR A 41 -10.90 15.86 8.99
C THR A 41 -9.98 15.95 7.77
N TYR A 42 -10.39 16.72 6.77
CA TYR A 42 -9.58 16.96 5.58
C TYR A 42 -8.24 17.64 5.94
N GLU A 43 -8.29 18.66 6.80
CA GLU A 43 -7.14 19.45 7.21
C GLU A 43 -6.11 18.61 7.97
N GLU A 44 -6.57 17.74 8.88
CA GLU A 44 -5.71 16.79 9.60
C GLU A 44 -5.10 15.78 8.64
N GLY A 45 -5.90 15.20 7.75
CA GLY A 45 -5.45 14.24 6.77
C GLY A 45 -4.39 14.83 5.83
N LEU A 46 -4.59 16.05 5.33
CA LEU A 46 -3.62 16.73 4.46
C LEU A 46 -2.31 17.02 5.18
N LYS A 47 -2.37 17.47 6.44
CA LYS A 47 -1.17 17.66 7.29
C LYS A 47 -0.42 16.34 7.48
N LEU A 48 -1.13 15.23 7.75
CA LEU A 48 -0.51 13.91 7.87
C LEU A 48 0.14 13.45 6.58
N VAL A 49 -0.52 13.64 5.43
CA VAL A 49 0.04 13.30 4.12
C VAL A 49 1.34 14.07 3.88
N ALA A 50 1.35 15.38 4.15
CA ALA A 50 2.53 16.22 3.98
C ALA A 50 3.69 15.79 4.89
N VAL A 51 3.44 15.61 6.19
CA VAL A 51 4.47 15.17 7.14
C VAL A 51 5.00 13.78 6.79
N ARG A 52 4.11 12.84 6.46
CA ARG A 52 4.51 11.48 6.05
C ARG A 52 5.38 11.52 4.80
N GLY A 53 4.97 12.27 3.78
CA GLY A 53 5.71 12.41 2.53
C GLY A 53 7.11 12.99 2.75
N ALA A 54 7.20 14.11 3.46
CA ALA A 54 8.48 14.75 3.76
C ALA A 54 9.40 13.86 4.60
N ALA A 55 8.89 13.25 5.66
CA ALA A 55 9.68 12.39 6.55
C ALA A 55 10.17 11.11 5.86
N MET A 56 9.34 10.49 5.01
CA MET A 56 9.74 9.32 4.23
C MET A 56 10.72 9.69 3.10
N GLN A 57 10.60 10.88 2.52
CA GLN A 57 11.57 11.39 1.56
C GLN A 57 12.94 11.62 2.22
N GLN A 58 12.99 12.25 3.40
CA GLN A 58 14.23 12.39 4.17
C GLN A 58 14.84 11.02 4.54
N ALA A 59 14.01 10.05 4.96
CA ALA A 59 14.47 8.69 5.21
C ALA A 59 15.04 8.03 3.94
N SER A 60 14.51 8.38 2.75
CA SER A 60 14.99 7.88 1.47
C SER A 60 16.42 8.35 1.13
N GLU A 61 16.80 9.53 1.63
CA GLU A 61 18.09 10.19 1.33
C GLU A 61 19.26 9.69 2.19
N ILE A 62 18.97 8.97 3.29
CA ILE A 62 19.99 8.45 4.22
C ILE A 62 20.90 7.40 3.57
N SER A 63 20.37 6.60 2.65
CA SER A 63 21.12 5.54 1.97
C SER A 63 20.53 5.21 0.61
N SER A 64 21.35 4.60 -0.25
CA SER A 64 20.95 4.16 -1.59
C SER A 64 19.89 3.05 -1.50
N GLN A 65 18.67 3.35 -1.91
CA GLN A 65 17.53 2.44 -1.81
C GLN A 65 16.54 2.62 -2.95
N GLY A 66 15.51 1.76 -2.99
CA GLY A 66 14.45 1.85 -3.99
C GLY A 66 13.43 0.73 -3.88
N MET A 67 12.66 0.55 -4.96
CA MET A 67 11.67 -0.52 -5.08
C MET A 67 11.76 -1.23 -6.43
N LEU A 68 11.44 -2.52 -6.42
CA LEU A 68 11.50 -3.41 -7.57
C LEU A 68 10.20 -4.22 -7.68
N PHE A 69 9.45 -4.02 -8.76
CA PHE A 69 8.33 -4.91 -9.10
C PHE A 69 8.87 -6.22 -9.66
N CYS A 70 8.33 -7.33 -9.18
CA CYS A 70 8.65 -8.66 -9.66
C CYS A 70 7.36 -9.46 -9.85
N TYR A 71 7.25 -10.13 -11.00
CA TYR A 71 6.23 -11.16 -11.20
C TYR A 71 6.79 -12.51 -10.72
N CYS A 72 6.30 -12.99 -9.57
CA CYS A 72 6.71 -14.24 -8.95
C CYS A 72 6.01 -15.44 -9.62
N LEU A 73 6.78 -16.43 -10.04
CA LEU A 73 6.27 -17.72 -10.50
C LEU A 73 5.91 -18.62 -9.30
N PRO A 74 5.17 -19.71 -9.52
CA PRO A 74 4.90 -20.69 -8.46
C PRO A 74 6.17 -21.25 -7.79
N SER A 75 7.29 -21.29 -8.51
CA SER A 75 8.59 -21.71 -7.99
C SER A 75 9.33 -20.65 -7.17
N SER A 76 8.87 -19.39 -7.15
CA SER A 76 9.53 -18.31 -6.41
C SER A 76 9.40 -18.52 -4.91
N ASN A 77 10.52 -18.69 -4.21
CA ASN A 77 10.56 -18.62 -2.76
C ASN A 77 10.96 -17.21 -2.30
N VAL A 78 9.98 -16.32 -2.12
CA VAL A 78 10.26 -14.90 -1.85
C VAL A 78 11.08 -14.67 -0.58
N PHE A 79 10.90 -15.49 0.45
CA PHE A 79 11.70 -15.39 1.67
C PHE A 79 13.19 -15.68 1.40
N GLN A 80 13.48 -16.72 0.62
CA GLN A 80 14.86 -17.04 0.23
C GLN A 80 15.45 -15.99 -0.70
N ILE A 81 14.65 -15.45 -1.63
CA ILE A 81 15.08 -14.35 -2.52
C ILE A 81 15.56 -13.15 -1.70
N CYS A 82 14.77 -12.68 -0.73
CA CYS A 82 15.16 -11.59 0.16
C CYS A 82 16.45 -11.93 0.93
N LYS A 83 16.54 -13.12 1.52
CA LYS A 83 17.73 -13.53 2.28
C LYS A 83 19.00 -13.59 1.43
N GLN A 84 18.91 -14.11 0.21
CA GLN A 84 20.05 -14.18 -0.71
C GLN A 84 20.51 -12.79 -1.13
N ALA A 85 19.55 -11.91 -1.44
CA ALA A 85 19.84 -10.52 -1.80
C ALA A 85 20.49 -9.74 -0.66
N GLU A 86 19.99 -9.88 0.58
CA GLU A 86 20.59 -9.26 1.76
C GLU A 86 22.00 -9.81 2.04
N LYS A 87 22.18 -11.14 1.98
CA LYS A 87 23.49 -11.77 2.15
C LYS A 87 24.49 -11.27 1.11
N TRP A 88 24.07 -11.16 -0.15
CA TRP A 88 24.91 -10.62 -1.21
C TRP A 88 25.29 -9.16 -0.94
N ALA A 89 24.32 -8.32 -0.57
CA ALA A 89 24.55 -6.92 -0.24
C ALA A 89 25.53 -6.77 0.94
N ILE A 90 25.40 -7.59 1.99
CA ILE A 90 26.37 -7.65 3.11
C ILE A 90 27.78 -7.98 2.59
N ASN A 91 27.92 -9.02 1.77
CA ASN A 91 29.22 -9.48 1.29
C ASN A 91 29.97 -8.44 0.45
N ILE A 92 29.25 -7.56 -0.25
CA ILE A 92 29.84 -6.48 -1.04
C ILE A 92 29.96 -5.15 -0.25
N GLY A 93 29.67 -5.16 1.06
CA GLY A 93 29.83 -4.00 1.93
C GLY A 93 28.73 -2.94 1.82
N ALA A 94 27.51 -3.31 1.37
CA ALA A 94 26.40 -2.37 1.29
C ALA A 94 26.03 -1.83 2.67
N SER A 95 25.78 -0.52 2.74
CA SER A 95 25.17 0.08 3.92
C SER A 95 23.68 -0.28 3.97
N HIS A 96 23.17 -0.60 5.17
CA HIS A 96 21.75 -0.99 5.38
C HIS A 96 21.25 -2.09 4.42
N PRO A 97 21.80 -3.32 4.49
CA PRO A 97 21.50 -4.41 3.57
C PRO A 97 20.11 -5.01 3.81
N VAL A 98 19.08 -4.24 3.49
CA VAL A 98 17.65 -4.59 3.65
C VAL A 98 17.08 -5.00 2.31
N CYS A 99 16.33 -6.09 2.29
CA CYS A 99 15.45 -6.46 1.20
C CYS A 99 14.21 -7.16 1.74
N ARG A 100 13.02 -6.60 1.50
CA ARG A 100 11.74 -7.14 1.96
C ARG A 100 10.70 -6.99 0.88
N ILE A 101 9.65 -7.82 0.93
CA ILE A 101 8.40 -7.44 0.26
C ILE A 101 7.92 -6.17 0.93
N ALA A 102 7.75 -5.11 0.15
CA ALA A 102 7.15 -3.85 0.55
C ALA A 102 5.65 -3.84 0.24
N ILE A 103 5.21 -4.51 -0.83
CA ILE A 103 3.80 -4.52 -1.25
C ILE A 103 3.43 -5.90 -1.81
N TYR A 104 2.38 -6.50 -1.26
CA TYR A 104 1.68 -7.64 -1.84
C TYR A 104 0.61 -7.09 -2.79
N LEU A 105 0.95 -6.90 -4.06
CA LEU A 105 0.10 -6.17 -5.01
C LEU A 105 -1.06 -7.03 -5.54
N HIS A 106 -0.74 -8.21 -6.09
CA HIS A 106 -1.69 -9.23 -6.54
C HIS A 106 -0.98 -10.58 -6.57
N THR A 107 -1.68 -11.69 -6.87
CA THR A 107 -1.20 -13.08 -6.64
C THR A 107 0.20 -13.41 -7.12
N GLN A 108 0.64 -12.86 -8.26
CA GLN A 108 2.02 -13.02 -8.73
C GLN A 108 2.85 -11.74 -8.61
N GLY A 109 2.24 -10.56 -8.62
CA GLY A 109 2.96 -9.27 -8.58
C GLY A 109 3.28 -8.84 -7.16
N LYS A 110 4.58 -8.79 -6.84
CA LYS A 110 5.11 -8.36 -5.54
C LYS A 110 6.04 -7.18 -5.80
N ILE A 111 6.04 -6.20 -4.90
CA ILE A 111 7.03 -5.12 -4.94
C ILE A 111 7.97 -5.31 -3.77
N PHE A 112 9.26 -5.43 -4.09
CA PHE A 112 10.35 -5.49 -3.14
C PHE A 112 10.82 -4.07 -2.83
N GLY A 113 11.15 -3.79 -1.57
CA GLY A 113 11.81 -2.58 -1.14
C GLY A 113 13.11 -2.94 -0.43
N GLY A 114 14.14 -2.11 -0.61
CA GLY A 114 15.45 -2.40 -0.04
C GLY A 114 16.55 -1.47 -0.54
N CYS A 115 17.79 -1.77 -0.14
CA CYS A 115 18.96 -1.10 -0.71
C CYS A 115 19.13 -1.46 -2.20
N ASN A 116 19.70 -0.54 -2.98
CA ASN A 116 19.82 -0.73 -4.43
C ASN A 116 20.69 -1.94 -4.79
N GLU A 117 21.70 -2.24 -3.97
CA GLU A 117 22.57 -3.41 -4.10
C GLU A 117 21.74 -4.70 -4.09
N ALA A 118 20.94 -4.92 -3.06
CA ALA A 118 20.10 -6.11 -2.95
C ALA A 118 19.07 -6.21 -4.10
N LEU A 119 18.48 -5.08 -4.51
CA LEU A 119 17.51 -5.06 -5.62
C LEU A 119 18.19 -5.35 -6.97
N ASN A 120 19.39 -4.83 -7.21
CA ASN A 120 20.17 -5.11 -8.41
C ASN A 120 20.56 -6.59 -8.49
N TYR A 121 20.89 -7.22 -7.36
CA TYR A 121 21.09 -8.67 -7.30
C TYR A 121 19.85 -9.44 -7.74
N ILE A 122 18.67 -9.11 -7.19
CA ILE A 122 17.41 -9.76 -7.59
C ILE A 122 17.15 -9.58 -9.09
N GLN A 123 17.38 -8.37 -9.62
CA GLN A 123 17.18 -8.09 -11.03
C GLN A 123 18.10 -8.94 -11.92
N LYS A 124 19.39 -9.02 -11.58
CA LYS A 124 20.40 -9.79 -12.30
C LYS A 124 20.14 -11.29 -12.28
N HIS A 125 19.69 -11.82 -11.14
CA HIS A 125 19.44 -13.25 -10.93
C HIS A 125 17.97 -13.64 -11.09
N SER A 126 17.15 -12.77 -11.69
CA SER A 126 15.68 -12.91 -11.71
C SER A 126 15.20 -14.27 -12.25
N ALA A 127 15.79 -14.79 -13.32
CA ALA A 127 15.41 -16.08 -13.90
C ALA A 127 15.67 -17.25 -12.93
N GLU A 128 16.84 -17.29 -12.29
CA GLU A 128 17.24 -18.32 -11.32
C GLU A 128 16.36 -18.28 -10.06
N LEU A 129 15.94 -17.07 -9.68
CA LEU A 129 15.04 -16.82 -8.55
C LEU A 129 13.56 -17.09 -8.88
N GLY A 130 13.27 -17.56 -10.10
CA GLY A 130 11.91 -17.85 -10.56
C GLY A 130 11.06 -16.60 -10.78
N LEU A 131 11.66 -15.45 -11.08
CA LEU A 131 10.97 -14.19 -11.32
C LEU A 131 10.86 -13.89 -12.82
N ARG A 132 9.79 -13.20 -13.20
CA ARG A 132 9.60 -12.62 -14.54
C ARG A 132 9.26 -11.13 -14.41
N ARG A 133 9.34 -10.41 -15.54
CA ARG A 133 8.93 -9.00 -15.66
C ARG A 133 9.41 -8.16 -14.47
N VAL A 134 10.72 -8.18 -14.25
CA VAL A 134 11.36 -7.48 -13.13
C VAL A 134 11.67 -6.04 -13.54
N GLN A 135 11.13 -5.07 -12.82
CA GLN A 135 11.19 -3.66 -13.19
C GLN A 135 11.43 -2.77 -11.97
N LYS A 136 12.44 -1.90 -12.06
CA LYS A 136 12.69 -0.87 -11.06
C LYS A 136 11.59 0.19 -11.12
N LEU A 137 11.06 0.58 -9.96
CA LEU A 137 10.04 1.62 -9.88
C LEU A 137 10.70 3.01 -9.79
N PRO A 138 10.12 4.06 -10.41
CA PRO A 138 10.65 5.41 -10.40
C PRO A 138 10.35 6.12 -9.07
N VAL A 139 10.93 5.61 -7.98
CA VAL A 139 10.76 6.11 -6.62
C VAL A 139 12.10 6.22 -5.91
N SER A 140 12.20 7.14 -4.96
CA SER A 140 13.42 7.45 -4.21
C SER A 140 13.69 6.50 -3.04
N GLY A 141 12.66 5.89 -2.46
CA GLY A 141 12.73 5.17 -1.19
C GLY A 141 12.45 3.67 -1.28
N GLY A 142 13.03 2.89 -0.37
CA GLY A 142 12.59 1.53 -0.05
C GLY A 142 11.36 1.55 0.86
N PHE A 143 10.27 2.18 0.39
CA PHE A 143 9.06 2.42 1.18
C PHE A 143 8.45 1.13 1.73
N HIS A 144 7.74 1.23 2.86
CA HIS A 144 7.08 0.08 3.52
C HIS A 144 8.07 -1.00 3.97
N THR A 145 9.29 -0.60 4.29
CA THR A 145 10.32 -1.44 4.91
C THR A 145 10.93 -0.73 6.11
N ILE A 146 11.77 -1.43 6.87
CA ILE A 146 12.46 -0.85 8.03
C ILE A 146 13.36 0.34 7.67
N LEU A 147 13.75 0.51 6.40
CA LEU A 147 14.49 1.70 5.94
C LEU A 147 13.72 3.02 6.19
N MET A 148 12.40 2.96 6.36
CA MET A 148 11.57 4.12 6.67
C MET A 148 11.43 4.41 8.17
N GLU A 149 12.12 3.68 9.04
CA GLU A 149 12.10 3.91 10.49
C GLU A 149 12.39 5.35 10.91
N PRO A 150 13.32 6.09 10.28
CA PRO A 150 13.58 7.50 10.60
C PRO A 150 12.34 8.40 10.46
N ALA A 151 11.39 8.04 9.59
CA ALA A 151 10.15 8.79 9.38
C ALA A 151 9.14 8.65 10.54
N LEU A 152 9.27 7.62 11.38
CA LEU A 152 8.28 7.29 12.41
C LEU A 152 8.14 8.39 13.45
N LYS A 153 9.23 9.06 13.85
CA LYS A 153 9.19 10.10 14.88
C LYS A 153 8.31 11.27 14.45
N ALA A 154 8.59 11.84 13.28
CA ALA A 154 7.85 12.98 12.75
C ALA A 154 6.38 12.61 12.49
N PHE A 155 6.13 11.43 11.91
CA PHE A 155 4.77 10.98 11.64
C PHE A 155 3.97 10.74 12.92
N THR A 156 4.57 10.11 13.94
CA THR A 156 3.90 9.84 15.23
C THR A 156 3.53 11.15 15.92
N GLN A 157 4.43 12.12 15.96
CA GLN A 157 4.16 13.44 16.54
C GLN A 157 3.05 14.20 15.82
N ALA A 158 2.95 14.08 14.50
CA ALA A 158 1.86 14.66 13.74
C ALA A 158 0.55 13.90 13.98
N LEU A 159 0.60 12.57 14.01
CA LEU A 159 -0.54 11.71 14.28
C LEU A 159 -1.11 11.96 15.67
N ASP A 160 -0.30 12.20 16.69
CA ASP A 160 -0.72 12.51 18.05
C ASP A 160 -1.60 13.77 18.15
N LYS A 161 -1.51 14.67 17.16
CA LYS A 161 -2.34 15.88 17.08
C LYS A 161 -3.67 15.68 16.34
N VAL A 162 -3.88 14.50 15.76
CA VAL A 162 -5.10 14.17 14.99
C VAL A 162 -6.11 13.47 15.89
N GLN A 163 -7.36 13.92 15.83
CA GLN A 163 -8.48 13.22 16.43
C GLN A 163 -8.94 12.12 15.46
N LEU A 164 -8.66 10.86 15.81
CA LEU A 164 -8.98 9.73 14.94
C LEU A 164 -10.30 9.11 15.41
N GLU A 165 -11.37 9.41 14.70
CA GLU A 165 -12.72 8.94 14.96
C GLU A 165 -12.98 7.53 14.42
N PHE A 166 -14.09 6.94 14.85
CA PHE A 166 -14.57 5.69 14.28
C PHE A 166 -15.08 5.92 12.85
N PRO A 167 -14.59 5.17 11.84
CA PRO A 167 -15.08 5.30 10.46
C PRO A 167 -16.56 4.97 10.29
N ASN A 168 -17.31 5.81 9.58
CA ASN A 168 -18.71 5.53 9.20
C ASN A 168 -18.83 4.42 8.13
N THR A 169 -17.73 4.13 7.44
CA THR A 169 -17.61 3.07 6.44
C THR A 169 -16.40 2.21 6.76
N SER A 170 -16.47 0.90 6.48
CA SER A 170 -15.36 -0.01 6.78
C SER A 170 -14.10 0.36 5.98
N VAL A 171 -13.10 0.94 6.65
CA VAL A 171 -11.78 1.22 6.08
C VAL A 171 -10.83 0.09 6.44
N TYR A 172 -10.09 -0.42 5.46
CA TYR A 172 -9.13 -1.51 5.64
C TYR A 172 -7.70 -1.00 5.78
N SER A 173 -6.99 -1.43 6.82
CA SER A 173 -5.60 -1.01 7.03
C SER A 173 -4.62 -1.74 6.13
N ASN A 174 -3.70 -1.02 5.48
CA ASN A 174 -2.66 -1.64 4.66
C ASN A 174 -1.68 -2.50 5.47
N TYR A 175 -1.57 -2.30 6.78
CA TYR A 175 -0.62 -3.05 7.62
C TYR A 175 -0.99 -4.53 7.76
N ASN A 176 -2.26 -4.82 8.09
CA ASN A 176 -2.73 -6.18 8.41
C ASN A 176 -4.03 -6.57 7.68
N GLY A 177 -4.61 -5.66 6.91
CA GLY A 177 -5.88 -5.84 6.22
C GLY A 177 -7.09 -5.94 7.15
N ASN A 178 -6.99 -5.51 8.41
CA ASN A 178 -8.11 -5.45 9.33
C ASN A 178 -8.88 -4.15 9.14
N ILE A 179 -10.16 -4.17 9.51
CA ILE A 179 -11.01 -2.99 9.51
C ILE A 179 -10.66 -2.14 10.73
N TYR A 180 -10.62 -0.82 10.56
CA TYR A 180 -10.51 0.14 11.66
C TYR A 180 -11.68 -0.05 12.63
N SER A 181 -11.41 -0.07 13.94
CA SER A 181 -12.42 -0.37 14.96
C SER A 181 -12.63 0.82 15.91
N PHE A 182 -13.49 0.68 16.91
CA PHE A 182 -13.65 1.69 17.98
C PHE A 182 -12.39 1.88 18.83
N ASN A 183 -11.39 1.00 18.72
CA ASN A 183 -10.13 1.13 19.46
C ASN A 183 -9.16 2.10 18.75
N GLN A 184 -9.29 3.39 19.06
CA GLN A 184 -8.45 4.46 18.48
C GLN A 184 -6.95 4.23 18.69
N LYS A 185 -6.54 3.71 19.86
CA LYS A 185 -5.13 3.42 20.17
C LYS A 185 -4.56 2.33 19.24
N LEU A 186 -5.36 1.31 18.95
CA LEU A 186 -4.98 0.25 18.00
C LEU A 186 -4.90 0.78 16.57
N ASN A 187 -5.87 1.58 16.15
CA ASN A 187 -5.91 2.19 14.83
C ASN A 187 -4.69 3.10 14.57
N ARG A 188 -4.28 3.91 15.56
CA ARG A 188 -3.05 4.71 15.48
C ARG A 188 -1.80 3.84 15.28
N LYS A 189 -1.72 2.71 16.00
CA LYS A 189 -0.62 1.75 15.81
C LYS A 189 -0.58 1.19 14.39
N TYR A 190 -1.74 0.96 13.76
CA TYR A 190 -1.80 0.50 12.38
C TYR A 190 -1.20 1.52 11.42
N LEU A 191 -1.56 2.80 11.54
CA LEU A 191 -1.01 3.88 10.71
C LEU A 191 0.52 4.01 10.86
N ILE A 192 1.03 3.94 12.09
CA ILE A 192 2.48 4.01 12.34
C ILE A 192 3.18 2.79 11.74
N LYS A 193 2.65 1.57 11.97
CA LYS A 193 3.24 0.33 11.45
C LYS A 193 3.22 0.27 9.93
N GLN A 194 2.22 0.88 9.29
CA GLN A 194 2.08 0.95 7.83
C GLN A 194 3.35 1.52 7.15
N ILE A 195 4.04 2.47 7.77
CA ILE A 195 5.22 3.14 7.19
C ILE A 195 6.39 2.18 6.99
N ILE A 196 6.58 1.23 7.92
CA ILE A 196 7.73 0.32 7.96
C ILE A 196 7.39 -1.14 7.67
N SER A 197 6.14 -1.42 7.32
CA SER A 197 5.63 -2.79 7.14
C SER A 197 4.97 -2.94 5.78
N PRO A 198 4.97 -4.15 5.20
CA PRO A 198 4.42 -4.38 3.88
C PRO A 198 2.94 -4.03 3.78
N VAL A 199 2.58 -3.36 2.69
CA VAL A 199 1.20 -3.13 2.28
C VAL A 199 0.55 -4.45 1.84
N LYS A 200 -0.55 -4.83 2.49
CA LYS A 200 -1.32 -6.07 2.28
C LYS A 200 -2.45 -5.91 1.28
N TRP A 201 -2.17 -5.28 0.13
CA TRP A 201 -3.20 -4.90 -0.83
C TRP A 201 -3.99 -6.09 -1.37
N GLU A 202 -3.29 -7.13 -1.83
CA GLU A 202 -3.91 -8.37 -2.30
C GLU A 202 -4.88 -8.96 -1.26
N GLN A 203 -4.44 -9.04 0.00
CA GLN A 203 -5.23 -9.60 1.08
C GLN A 203 -6.43 -8.72 1.44
N ILE A 204 -6.28 -7.39 1.39
CA ILE A 204 -7.39 -6.46 1.58
C ILE A 204 -8.46 -6.67 0.52
N ILE A 205 -8.07 -6.68 -0.76
CA ILE A 205 -9.00 -6.88 -1.87
C ILE A 205 -9.68 -8.24 -1.80
N GLN A 206 -8.94 -9.30 -1.46
CA GLN A 206 -9.53 -10.62 -1.22
C GLN A 206 -10.57 -10.58 -0.11
N LYS A 207 -10.31 -9.91 1.02
CA LYS A 207 -11.28 -9.76 2.12
C LYS A 207 -12.53 -8.99 1.70
N ILE A 208 -12.39 -7.88 0.97
CA ILE A 208 -13.52 -7.04 0.53
C ILE A 208 -14.44 -7.81 -0.45
N PHE A 209 -13.84 -8.61 -1.32
CA PHE A 209 -14.59 -9.29 -2.38
C PHE A 209 -14.90 -10.76 -2.09
N ASN A 210 -14.49 -11.29 -0.94
CA ASN A 210 -14.86 -12.64 -0.50
C ASN A 210 -16.38 -12.72 -0.29
N ARG A 211 -17.05 -13.60 -1.03
CA ARG A 211 -18.51 -13.74 -1.03
C ARG A 211 -18.93 -15.12 -1.55
N PRO A 212 -20.14 -15.59 -1.22
CA PRO A 212 -20.74 -16.77 -1.83
C PRO A 212 -20.80 -16.66 -3.36
N ILE A 213 -20.80 -17.80 -4.05
CA ILE A 213 -20.78 -17.89 -5.51
C ILE A 213 -21.98 -17.16 -6.15
N ASP A 214 -23.13 -17.19 -5.48
CA ASP A 214 -24.40 -16.65 -6.00
C ASP A 214 -24.67 -15.20 -5.60
N LEU A 215 -23.74 -14.57 -4.87
CA LEU A 215 -23.88 -13.17 -4.50
C LEU A 215 -23.19 -12.26 -5.52
N ASP A 216 -23.97 -11.33 -6.05
CA ASP A 216 -23.47 -10.32 -6.97
C ASP A 216 -22.31 -9.49 -6.39
N PHE A 217 -21.32 -9.16 -7.24
CA PHE A 217 -20.29 -8.19 -6.90
C PHE A 217 -20.90 -6.76 -6.79
N PRO A 218 -20.47 -5.92 -5.83
CA PRO A 218 -20.94 -4.56 -5.74
C PRO A 218 -20.35 -3.73 -6.88
N ARG A 219 -20.97 -2.59 -7.16
CA ARG A 219 -20.31 -1.54 -7.93
C ARG A 219 -19.12 -1.03 -7.13
N THR A 220 -17.97 -0.99 -7.79
CA THR A 220 -16.71 -0.52 -7.22
C THR A 220 -16.28 0.73 -7.94
N PHE A 221 -15.67 1.68 -7.23
CA PHE A 221 -15.22 2.94 -7.81
C PHE A 221 -13.71 3.08 -7.58
N ASP A 222 -12.96 3.13 -8.68
CA ASP A 222 -11.54 3.42 -8.68
C ASP A 222 -11.35 4.93 -8.76
N ILE A 223 -10.88 5.53 -7.68
CA ILE A 223 -10.84 6.97 -7.48
C ILE A 223 -9.42 7.50 -7.70
N ALA A 224 -9.27 8.37 -8.70
CA ALA A 224 -8.06 9.13 -9.04
C ALA A 224 -6.79 8.30 -9.35
N SER A 225 -6.91 6.99 -9.51
CA SER A 225 -5.77 6.15 -9.95
C SER A 225 -5.67 6.01 -11.46
N HIS A 226 -6.62 6.60 -12.21
CA HIS A 226 -6.69 6.55 -13.67
C HIS A 226 -6.75 5.12 -14.22
N GLY A 227 -7.46 4.21 -13.52
CA GLY A 227 -7.65 2.82 -13.93
C GLY A 227 -6.55 1.86 -13.49
N THR A 228 -5.50 2.37 -12.84
CA THR A 228 -4.42 1.52 -12.29
C THR A 228 -4.97 0.53 -11.28
N MET A 229 -5.81 1.00 -10.35
CA MET A 229 -6.36 0.13 -9.32
C MET A 229 -7.42 -0.83 -9.87
N LYS A 230 -8.20 -0.43 -10.87
CA LYS A 230 -9.07 -1.35 -11.63
C LYS A 230 -8.27 -2.48 -12.29
N THR A 231 -7.11 -2.15 -12.89
CA THR A 231 -6.23 -3.15 -13.52
C THR A 231 -5.67 -4.13 -12.49
N ILE A 232 -5.23 -3.64 -11.33
CA ILE A 232 -4.77 -4.49 -10.22
C ILE A 232 -5.94 -5.35 -9.68
N LEU A 233 -7.13 -4.77 -9.53
CA LEU A 233 -8.32 -5.50 -9.11
C LEU A 233 -8.63 -6.64 -10.09
N GLN A 234 -8.50 -6.42 -11.41
CA GLN A 234 -8.70 -7.48 -12.40
C GLN A 234 -7.73 -8.65 -12.21
N MET A 235 -6.50 -8.39 -11.79
CA MET A 235 -5.49 -9.43 -11.50
C MET A 235 -5.76 -10.21 -10.21
N ILE A 236 -6.61 -9.70 -9.31
CA ILE A 236 -6.98 -10.35 -8.04
C ILE A 236 -8.36 -11.00 -8.14
N ASN A 237 -9.32 -10.30 -8.73
CA ASN A 237 -10.71 -10.71 -8.89
C ASN A 237 -11.33 -10.08 -10.15
N ALA A 238 -11.24 -10.82 -11.27
CA ALA A 238 -11.74 -10.37 -12.57
C ALA A 238 -13.24 -10.07 -12.58
N LYS A 239 -14.06 -10.81 -11.82
CA LYS A 239 -15.51 -10.59 -11.73
C LYS A 239 -15.84 -9.26 -11.03
N ALA A 240 -15.14 -8.94 -9.95
CA ALA A 240 -15.28 -7.64 -9.28
C ALA A 240 -14.85 -6.48 -10.19
N ALA A 241 -13.77 -6.65 -10.96
CA ALA A 241 -13.26 -5.62 -11.86
C ALA A 241 -14.22 -5.25 -13.00
N GLN A 242 -15.08 -6.19 -13.44
CA GLN A 242 -16.13 -5.90 -14.44
C GLN A 242 -17.14 -4.87 -13.94
N LYS A 243 -17.37 -4.79 -12.63
CA LYS A 243 -18.25 -3.81 -11.98
C LYS A 243 -17.48 -2.62 -11.39
N CYS A 244 -16.25 -2.39 -11.85
CA CYS A 244 -15.41 -1.28 -11.41
C CYS A 244 -15.44 -0.10 -12.41
N TYR A 245 -15.80 1.08 -11.92
CA TYR A 245 -15.87 2.34 -12.67
C TYR A 245 -14.71 3.24 -12.26
N VAL A 246 -14.05 3.89 -13.23
CA VAL A 246 -12.91 4.77 -12.98
C VAL A 246 -13.40 6.21 -12.92
N TYR A 247 -12.96 6.93 -11.89
CA TYR A 247 -13.33 8.31 -11.57
C TYR A 247 -12.10 9.17 -11.30
#